data_AF-A0AAE1C1M1-F1
#
_entry.id   AF-A0AAE1C1M1-F1
#
_cell.length_a   1.000
_cell.length_b   1.000
_cell.length_c   1.000
_cell.angle_alpha   90.00
_cell.angle_beta   90.00
_cell.angle_gamma   90.00
#
_symmetry.space_group_name_H-M   'P 1'
#
loop_
_entity.id
_entity.type
_entity.pdbx_description
1 polymer ?
#
loop_
_entity_poly.entity_id
_entity_poly.type
_entity_poly.pdbx_seq_one_letter_code
_entity_poly.pdbx_strand_id
1 'polypeptide(L)'
;MFLQKELHLMRNVELLCEEIKQKEKVVNLLFLSIGTLEYGKDTEEGLHYPSALTLYARNHIISRLLPLLQRAKHLRRVVTVFFGGGWEGSIDFSDFQSRGQSRMRSQGQMAAITTLGLLVASGIARGEIGWFMRTLKVIAHVLAPLVDIPFAEAGERFVFLCTSARYADGGVDGTLLLEGLEIGKGVDGIEGSGVFSVDEKGEYAGPKLVNLVKEMERRGEVEKVGMMLAGGSMKAMLLEL
;
A
#
# COMPACT_ATOMS: atom_id res chain seq x y z
N MET A 1 -5.95 18.25 -12.03
CA MET A 1 -6.33 19.00 -10.81
C MET A 1 -5.33 18.68 -9.71
N PHE A 2 -5.10 19.58 -8.76
CA PHE A 2 -4.31 19.31 -7.54
C PHE A 2 -5.21 19.55 -6.31
N LEU A 3 -5.11 18.69 -5.29
CA LEU A 3 -5.85 18.79 -4.03
C LEU A 3 -4.85 18.60 -2.87
N GLN A 4 -4.53 19.67 -2.16
CA GLN A 4 -3.57 19.65 -1.05
C GLN A 4 -4.28 19.38 0.27
N LYS A 5 -4.02 18.23 0.90
CA LYS A 5 -4.52 17.87 2.24
C LYS A 5 -3.48 17.07 3.01
N GLU A 6 -3.47 17.22 4.33
CA GLU A 6 -2.57 16.47 5.22
C GLU A 6 -3.19 15.13 5.60
N LEU A 7 -2.71 14.05 4.99
CA LEU A 7 -3.34 12.73 5.07
C LEU A 7 -2.89 11.90 6.28
N HIS A 8 -2.21 12.52 7.25
CA HIS A 8 -2.01 11.93 8.58
C HIS A 8 -3.25 12.11 9.48
N LEU A 9 -4.25 12.88 9.03
CA LEU A 9 -5.52 13.11 9.73
C LEU A 9 -6.67 12.49 8.92
N MET A 10 -7.42 11.57 9.52
CA MET A 10 -8.53 10.87 8.87
C MET A 10 -9.65 11.83 8.46
N ARG A 11 -9.89 12.91 9.23
CA ARG A 11 -10.84 13.97 8.84
C ARG A 11 -10.48 14.59 7.48
N ASN A 12 -9.19 14.76 7.18
CA ASN A 12 -8.73 15.28 5.89
C ASN A 12 -8.82 14.23 4.78
N VAL A 13 -8.62 12.94 5.12
CA VAL A 13 -8.78 11.80 4.20
C VAL A 13 -10.23 11.66 3.74
N GLU A 14 -11.20 11.75 4.65
CA GLU A 14 -12.63 11.71 4.29
C GLU A 14 -12.97 12.85 3.32
N LEU A 15 -12.58 14.08 3.66
CA LEU A 15 -12.79 15.27 2.85
C LEU A 15 -12.04 15.22 1.51
N LEU A 16 -10.95 14.46 1.37
CA LEU A 16 -10.31 14.22 0.06
C LEU A 16 -11.20 13.32 -0.81
N CYS A 17 -11.71 12.23 -0.24
CA CYS A 17 -12.49 11.24 -0.98
C CYS A 17 -13.82 11.80 -1.48
N GLU A 18 -14.53 12.58 -0.66
CA GLU A 18 -15.79 13.19 -1.09
C GLU A 18 -15.58 14.29 -2.15
N GLU A 19 -14.49 15.06 -2.10
CA GLU A 19 -14.15 15.99 -3.19
C GLU A 19 -13.82 15.26 -4.51
N ILE A 20 -13.16 14.11 -4.45
CA ILE A 20 -12.89 13.29 -5.64
C ILE A 20 -14.22 12.77 -6.22
N LYS A 21 -15.12 12.21 -5.40
CA LYS A 21 -16.44 11.71 -5.82
C LYS A 21 -17.36 12.78 -6.42
N GLN A 22 -17.25 14.03 -5.96
CA GLN A 22 -18.03 15.15 -6.51
C GLN A 22 -17.58 15.57 -7.91
N LYS A 23 -16.29 15.34 -8.23
CA LYS A 23 -15.65 15.85 -9.46
C LYS A 23 -15.48 14.75 -10.51
N GLU A 24 -15.12 13.54 -10.08
CA GLU A 24 -14.84 12.39 -10.96
C GLU A 24 -15.91 11.30 -10.81
N LYS A 25 -16.44 10.83 -11.94
CA LYS A 25 -17.49 9.78 -11.98
C LYS A 25 -16.93 8.35 -11.95
N VAL A 26 -15.66 8.20 -12.33
CA VAL A 26 -14.90 6.97 -12.53
C VAL A 26 -13.46 7.26 -12.16
N VAL A 27 -12.75 6.28 -11.59
CA VAL A 27 -11.29 6.34 -11.40
C VAL A 27 -10.71 5.09 -12.04
N ASN A 28 -9.73 5.22 -12.94
CA ASN A 28 -9.08 4.08 -13.59
C ASN A 28 -7.89 3.59 -12.76
N LEU A 29 -6.91 4.49 -12.58
CA LEU A 29 -5.70 4.27 -11.80
C LEU A 29 -5.74 5.10 -10.52
N LEU A 30 -5.30 4.52 -9.41
CA LEU A 30 -5.19 5.19 -8.11
C LEU A 30 -3.81 4.88 -7.47
N PHE A 31 -3.15 5.88 -6.91
CA PHE A 31 -1.72 5.84 -6.52
C PHE A 31 -1.50 6.74 -5.27
N LEU A 32 -1.19 6.16 -4.09
CA LEU A 32 -1.41 6.76 -2.75
C LEU A 32 -0.30 6.55 -1.65
N SER A 33 0.87 7.21 -1.67
CA SER A 33 1.68 7.30 -0.41
C SER A 33 2.39 8.63 -0.14
N ILE A 34 2.02 9.42 0.86
CA ILE A 34 1.23 9.06 2.05
C ILE A 34 1.89 7.86 2.77
N GLY A 35 3.05 8.16 3.34
CA GLY A 35 3.94 7.27 4.07
C GLY A 35 4.98 8.12 4.79
N THR A 36 5.69 7.54 5.76
CA THR A 36 6.68 8.29 6.55
C THR A 36 7.75 7.37 7.13
N LEU A 37 8.88 7.96 7.49
CA LEU A 37 9.94 7.36 8.31
C LEU A 37 10.09 8.06 9.67
N GLU A 38 9.14 8.91 10.05
CA GLU A 38 9.04 9.49 11.39
C GLU A 38 8.34 8.53 12.35
N TYR A 39 9.07 8.09 13.38
CA TYR A 39 8.58 7.17 14.41
C TYR A 39 8.49 7.87 15.78
N GLY A 40 7.72 7.30 16.71
CA GLY A 40 7.61 7.83 18.08
C GLY A 40 6.78 9.12 18.21
N LYS A 41 5.98 9.44 17.19
CA LYS A 41 4.96 10.49 17.22
C LYS A 41 3.58 9.89 17.02
N ASP A 42 2.58 10.58 17.54
CA ASP A 42 1.16 10.33 17.28
C ASP A 42 0.53 11.58 16.66
N THR A 43 -0.62 11.41 16.01
CA THR A 43 -1.42 12.48 15.39
C THR A 43 -2.30 13.19 16.43
N GLU A 44 -2.89 14.34 16.05
CA GLU A 44 -3.96 14.98 16.83
C GLU A 44 -5.17 14.06 17.11
N GLU A 45 -5.39 13.04 16.28
CA GLU A 45 -6.47 12.06 16.39
C GLU A 45 -6.05 10.79 17.18
N GLY A 46 -4.94 10.84 17.93
CA GLY A 46 -4.45 9.73 18.78
C GLY A 46 -3.85 8.51 18.04
N LEU A 47 -3.82 8.53 16.70
CA LEU A 47 -3.24 7.47 15.88
C LEU A 47 -1.71 7.56 15.85
N HIS A 48 -1.02 6.41 15.87
CA HIS A 48 0.43 6.38 15.69
C HIS A 48 0.80 6.91 14.29
N TYR A 49 1.73 7.87 14.20
CA TYR A 49 1.94 8.67 12.98
C TYR A 49 2.33 7.86 11.73
N PRO A 50 3.22 6.84 11.79
CA PRO A 50 3.38 5.84 10.74
C PRO A 50 2.06 5.20 10.33
N SER A 51 1.33 4.63 11.28
CA SER A 51 0.13 3.83 11.07
C SER A 51 -1.06 4.66 10.56
N ALA A 52 -1.16 5.94 10.94
CA ALA A 52 -2.10 6.90 10.36
C ALA A 52 -1.90 7.01 8.84
N LEU A 53 -0.66 7.19 8.38
CA LEU A 53 -0.33 7.35 6.96
C LEU A 53 -0.29 6.01 6.19
N THR A 54 0.35 4.98 6.74
CA THR A 54 0.66 3.75 6.00
C THR A 54 -0.48 2.74 6.01
N LEU A 55 -1.25 2.69 7.10
CA LEU A 55 -2.32 1.72 7.35
C LEU A 55 -3.69 2.38 7.17
N TYR A 56 -4.04 3.39 7.99
CA TYR A 56 -5.41 3.92 8.01
C TYR A 56 -5.73 4.76 6.79
N ALA A 57 -4.93 5.78 6.46
CA ALA A 57 -5.21 6.70 5.35
C ALA A 57 -5.34 5.95 4.01
N ARG A 58 -4.45 5.00 3.71
CA ARG A 58 -4.50 4.23 2.46
C ARG A 58 -5.80 3.44 2.36
N ASN A 59 -6.05 2.57 3.32
CA ASN A 59 -7.23 1.70 3.30
C ASN A 59 -8.55 2.50 3.33
N HIS A 60 -8.58 3.64 4.03
CA HIS A 60 -9.75 4.52 4.03
C HIS A 60 -9.96 5.20 2.67
N ILE A 61 -8.90 5.73 2.01
CA ILE A 61 -9.04 6.32 0.67
C ILE A 61 -9.58 5.28 -0.31
N ILE A 62 -8.98 4.09 -0.32
CA ILE A 62 -9.27 3.14 -1.39
C ILE A 62 -10.63 2.48 -1.18
N SER A 63 -11.03 2.13 0.05
CA SER A 63 -12.39 1.65 0.33
C SER A 63 -13.47 2.70 -0.02
N ARG A 64 -13.21 4.00 0.25
CA ARG A 64 -14.09 5.11 -0.15
C ARG A 64 -14.16 5.31 -1.67
N LEU A 65 -13.10 5.01 -2.42
CA LEU A 65 -13.01 5.21 -3.88
C LEU A 65 -13.22 3.92 -4.71
N LEU A 66 -13.28 2.74 -4.08
CA LEU A 66 -13.56 1.45 -4.72
C LEU A 66 -14.83 1.48 -5.61
N PRO A 67 -15.94 2.15 -5.23
CA PRO A 67 -17.12 2.30 -6.10
C PRO A 67 -16.91 3.16 -7.34
N LEU A 68 -15.80 3.93 -7.44
CA LEU A 68 -15.40 4.64 -8.66
C LEU A 68 -14.45 3.78 -9.53
N LEU A 69 -13.58 2.98 -8.88
CA LEU A 69 -12.72 1.99 -9.53
C LEU A 69 -13.52 0.88 -10.21
N GLN A 70 -14.56 0.36 -9.55
CA GLN A 70 -15.46 -0.66 -10.09
C GLN A 70 -16.28 -0.17 -11.32
N ARG A 71 -16.35 1.15 -11.56
CA ARG A 71 -17.00 1.71 -12.76
C ARG A 71 -16.05 1.83 -13.95
N ALA A 72 -14.75 1.68 -13.76
CA ALA A 72 -13.77 1.72 -14.85
C ALA A 72 -13.92 0.48 -15.73
N LYS A 73 -14.18 0.70 -17.03
CA LYS A 73 -14.30 -0.40 -18.00
C LYS A 73 -12.95 -1.05 -18.30
N HIS A 74 -11.92 -0.22 -18.43
CA HIS A 74 -10.55 -0.57 -18.80
C HIS A 74 -9.55 0.11 -17.87
N LEU A 75 -8.37 -0.49 -17.76
CA LEU A 75 -7.29 -0.21 -16.83
C LEU A 75 -7.78 0.18 -15.43
N ARG A 76 -8.42 -0.77 -14.74
CA ARG A 76 -8.74 -0.64 -13.31
C ARG A 76 -7.56 -1.14 -12.48
N ARG A 77 -6.87 -0.27 -11.75
CA ARG A 77 -5.73 -0.68 -10.89
C ARG A 77 -5.50 0.31 -9.75
N VAL A 78 -4.99 -0.20 -8.63
CA VAL A 78 -4.37 0.58 -7.56
C VAL A 78 -3.01 -0.08 -7.26
N VAL A 79 -1.95 0.68 -6.93
CA VAL A 79 -0.57 0.16 -6.96
C VAL A 79 0.22 0.42 -5.67
N THR A 80 0.82 -0.61 -5.06
CA THR A 80 1.23 -0.55 -3.64
C THR A 80 2.75 -0.63 -3.29
N VAL A 81 3.57 0.37 -3.66
CA VAL A 81 5.03 0.46 -3.36
C VAL A 81 5.43 0.65 -1.86
N PHE A 82 5.01 -0.23 -0.93
CA PHE A 82 5.37 -0.07 0.50
C PHE A 82 6.79 -0.56 0.78
N PHE A 83 7.47 0.05 1.77
CA PHE A 83 8.75 -0.46 2.24
C PHE A 83 8.51 -1.76 3.03
N GLY A 84 8.72 -2.90 2.37
CA GLY A 84 8.41 -4.23 2.89
C GLY A 84 7.44 -5.06 2.03
N GLY A 85 7.09 -4.62 0.81
CA GLY A 85 6.44 -5.51 -0.18
C GLY A 85 7.30 -6.75 -0.44
N GLY A 86 6.69 -7.93 -0.40
CA GLY A 86 7.37 -9.23 -0.43
C GLY A 86 8.08 -9.66 0.87
N TRP A 87 7.98 -8.86 1.93
CA TRP A 87 8.54 -9.12 3.27
C TRP A 87 7.46 -9.04 4.37
N GLU A 88 6.22 -9.38 4.03
CA GLU A 88 5.08 -9.48 4.95
C GLU A 88 5.38 -10.42 6.14
N GLY A 89 4.93 -10.01 7.34
CA GLY A 89 5.13 -10.73 8.59
C GLY A 89 3.83 -11.07 9.32
N SER A 90 3.95 -11.79 10.44
CA SER A 90 2.80 -12.10 11.31
C SER A 90 2.15 -10.83 11.86
N ILE A 91 0.82 -10.74 11.82
CA ILE A 91 0.05 -9.62 12.37
C ILE A 91 -0.25 -9.87 13.85
N ASP A 92 0.07 -8.91 14.71
CA ASP A 92 -0.45 -8.82 16.07
C ASP A 92 -1.73 -7.97 16.07
N PHE A 93 -2.87 -8.59 16.38
CA PHE A 93 -4.16 -7.90 16.46
C PHE A 93 -4.36 -7.15 17.80
N SER A 94 -3.54 -7.43 18.82
CA SER A 94 -3.56 -6.70 20.10
C SER A 94 -2.77 -5.39 20.03
N ASP A 95 -1.69 -5.36 19.26
CA ASP A 95 -0.96 -4.14 18.87
C ASP A 95 -1.08 -3.90 17.35
N PHE A 96 -2.31 -3.67 16.89
CA PHE A 96 -2.61 -3.45 15.47
C PHE A 96 -1.89 -2.21 14.89
N GLN A 97 -1.63 -1.19 15.73
CA GLN A 97 -0.84 -0.01 15.36
C GLN A 97 0.68 -0.26 15.38
N SER A 98 1.13 -1.41 15.88
CA SER A 98 2.53 -1.85 15.97
C SER A 98 3.45 -0.94 16.81
N ARG A 99 2.91 -0.32 17.87
CA ARG A 99 3.61 0.62 18.77
C ARG A 99 4.71 -0.03 19.61
N GLY A 100 4.56 -1.30 20.00
CA GLY A 100 5.48 -2.01 20.90
C GLY A 100 6.59 -2.81 20.21
N GLN A 101 6.63 -2.84 18.87
CA GLN A 101 7.39 -3.82 18.10
C GLN A 101 8.70 -3.26 17.53
N SER A 102 9.66 -4.15 17.21
CA SER A 102 10.91 -3.75 16.56
C SER A 102 10.68 -3.38 15.10
N ARG A 103 11.35 -2.32 14.60
CA ARG A 103 11.10 -1.71 13.27
C ARG A 103 10.95 -2.70 12.11
N MET A 104 11.73 -3.78 12.09
CA MET A 104 11.65 -4.81 11.03
C MET A 104 10.37 -5.65 11.15
N ARG A 105 9.95 -5.99 12.37
CA ARG A 105 8.66 -6.65 12.63
C ARG A 105 7.50 -5.69 12.37
N SER A 106 7.60 -4.41 12.78
CA SER A 106 6.59 -3.39 12.52
C SER A 106 6.35 -3.20 11.02
N GLN A 107 7.42 -3.13 10.21
CA GLN A 107 7.29 -3.01 8.76
C GLN A 107 6.72 -4.30 8.13
N GLY A 108 7.11 -5.49 8.60
CA GLY A 108 6.49 -6.75 8.16
C GLY A 108 5.00 -6.85 8.49
N GLN A 109 4.58 -6.44 9.70
CA GLN A 109 3.16 -6.36 10.08
C GLN A 109 2.43 -5.29 9.26
N MET A 110 2.98 -4.09 9.11
CA MET A 110 2.38 -3.04 8.29
C MET A 110 2.27 -3.46 6.83
N ALA A 111 3.25 -4.18 6.28
CA ALA A 111 3.20 -4.78 4.95
C ALA A 111 2.09 -5.83 4.86
N ALA A 112 1.96 -6.73 5.85
CA ALA A 112 0.91 -7.73 5.87
C ALA A 112 -0.51 -7.14 5.98
N ILE A 113 -0.76 -6.23 6.94
CA ILE A 113 -2.06 -5.55 7.07
C ILE A 113 -2.32 -4.68 5.83
N THR A 114 -1.27 -4.13 5.21
CA THR A 114 -1.37 -3.49 3.90
C THR A 114 -1.82 -4.55 2.88
N THR A 115 -1.04 -5.58 2.52
CA THR A 115 -1.42 -6.64 1.56
C THR A 115 -2.83 -7.24 1.79
N LEU A 116 -3.26 -7.50 3.03
CA LEU A 116 -4.63 -7.92 3.35
C LEU A 116 -5.69 -6.81 3.19
N GLY A 117 -5.37 -5.56 3.54
CA GLY A 117 -6.21 -4.40 3.25
C GLY A 117 -6.22 -4.03 1.76
N LEU A 118 -5.24 -4.46 0.98
CA LEU A 118 -5.14 -4.23 -0.46
C LEU A 118 -5.87 -5.31 -1.27
N LEU A 119 -6.01 -6.53 -0.74
CA LEU A 119 -7.05 -7.50 -1.15
C LEU A 119 -8.47 -6.89 -0.99
N VAL A 120 -8.63 -5.88 -0.14
CA VAL A 120 -9.85 -5.05 -0.01
C VAL A 120 -9.75 -3.74 -0.82
N ALA A 121 -8.58 -3.37 -1.38
CA ALA A 121 -8.32 -1.99 -1.85
C ALA A 121 -7.20 -1.73 -2.94
N SER A 122 -5.88 -1.57 -2.60
CA SER A 122 -4.64 -1.59 -3.48
C SER A 122 -3.53 -0.45 -3.66
N GLY A 123 -3.49 0.76 -3.03
CA GLY A 123 -2.22 1.50 -2.63
C GLY A 123 -1.55 2.73 -3.39
N ILE A 124 -0.58 3.40 -2.70
CA ILE A 124 0.85 3.92 -2.95
C ILE A 124 1.28 4.60 -4.29
N ALA A 125 2.24 5.56 -4.48
CA ALA A 125 3.46 6.11 -3.79
C ALA A 125 3.52 7.68 -3.65
N ARG A 126 4.58 8.45 -3.23
CA ARG A 126 5.94 8.28 -2.60
C ARG A 126 6.37 9.56 -1.79
N GLY A 127 7.28 9.49 -0.78
CA GLY A 127 7.96 10.65 -0.07
C GLY A 127 8.37 10.34 1.41
N GLU A 128 9.06 11.14 2.26
CA GLU A 128 10.01 12.31 2.20
C GLU A 128 10.74 12.52 3.60
N ILE A 129 11.88 13.28 3.74
CA ILE A 129 12.83 13.18 4.91
C ILE A 129 13.61 14.46 5.37
N GLY A 130 13.75 14.66 6.70
CA GLY A 130 14.54 15.73 7.37
C GLY A 130 15.96 15.41 7.91
N TRP A 131 16.47 16.24 8.84
CA TRP A 131 17.91 16.42 9.17
C TRP A 131 18.76 15.19 9.52
N PHE A 132 18.16 14.12 10.05
CA PHE A 132 18.88 12.95 10.58
C PHE A 132 19.70 12.19 9.52
N MET A 133 19.36 12.34 8.22
CA MET A 133 20.11 11.72 7.12
C MET A 133 21.45 12.38 6.79
N ARG A 134 21.81 13.54 7.38
CA ARG A 134 23.11 14.20 7.11
C ARG A 134 24.30 13.32 7.47
N THR A 135 24.21 12.50 8.52
CA THR A 135 25.29 11.62 9.00
C THR A 135 25.40 10.33 8.19
N LEU A 136 24.27 9.75 7.76
CA LEU A 136 24.22 8.53 6.95
C LEU A 136 24.73 8.75 5.51
N LYS A 137 24.71 9.99 5.03
CA LYS A 137 25.02 10.35 3.63
C LYS A 137 26.41 9.90 3.17
N VAL A 138 27.41 9.84 4.06
CA VAL A 138 28.79 9.45 3.72
C VAL A 138 28.90 7.97 3.35
N ILE A 139 28.26 7.08 4.12
CA ILE A 139 28.25 5.64 3.85
C ILE A 139 27.39 5.35 2.61
N ALA A 140 26.24 6.03 2.49
CA ALA A 140 25.37 5.91 1.33
C ALA A 140 26.07 6.30 0.02
N HIS A 141 26.93 7.33 0.01
CA HIS A 141 27.60 7.79 -1.22
C HIS A 141 28.58 6.77 -1.81
N VAL A 142 29.13 5.86 -0.98
CA VAL A 142 30.03 4.78 -1.43
C VAL A 142 29.24 3.59 -2.00
N LEU A 143 28.01 3.37 -1.55
CA LEU A 143 27.18 2.22 -1.93
C LEU A 143 26.05 2.57 -2.92
N ALA A 144 25.77 3.86 -3.17
CA ALA A 144 24.69 4.31 -4.04
C ALA A 144 24.65 3.65 -5.43
N PRO A 145 25.79 3.43 -6.15
CA PRO A 145 25.77 2.77 -7.47
C PRO A 145 25.26 1.31 -7.47
N LEU A 146 25.03 0.70 -6.29
CA LEU A 146 24.55 -0.66 -6.13
C LEU A 146 23.10 -0.74 -5.60
N VAL A 147 22.47 0.41 -5.26
CA VAL A 147 21.18 0.45 -4.54
C VAL A 147 20.25 1.58 -5.01
N ASP A 148 20.77 2.67 -5.57
CA ASP A 148 19.99 3.84 -5.97
C ASP A 148 19.45 3.68 -7.41
N ILE A 149 18.13 3.50 -7.54
CA ILE A 149 17.45 3.39 -8.83
C ILE A 149 17.19 4.81 -9.37
N PRO A 150 17.71 5.19 -10.54
CA PRO A 150 17.51 6.52 -11.12
C PRO A 150 16.04 6.93 -11.20
N PHE A 151 15.74 8.21 -10.96
CA PHE A 151 14.34 8.70 -10.94
C PHE A 151 13.54 8.43 -12.22
N ALA A 152 14.21 8.41 -13.38
CA ALA A 152 13.59 8.04 -14.66
C ALA A 152 13.16 6.56 -14.65
N GLU A 153 14.08 5.65 -14.34
CA GLU A 153 13.82 4.21 -14.25
C GLU A 153 12.80 3.86 -13.16
N ALA A 154 12.83 4.55 -12.01
CA ALA A 154 11.80 4.42 -10.98
C ALA A 154 10.42 4.84 -11.50
N GLY A 155 10.34 5.90 -12.32
CA GLY A 155 9.13 6.32 -13.01
C GLY A 155 8.64 5.29 -14.03
N GLU A 156 9.55 4.75 -14.85
CA GLU A 156 9.26 3.69 -15.82
C GLU A 156 8.75 2.41 -15.15
N ARG A 157 9.39 1.96 -14.06
CA ARG A 157 8.95 0.84 -13.21
C ARG A 157 7.55 1.10 -12.63
N PHE A 158 7.26 2.32 -12.15
CA PHE A 158 5.91 2.67 -11.68
C PHE A 158 4.87 2.69 -12.81
N VAL A 159 5.19 3.23 -13.99
CA VAL A 159 4.31 3.18 -15.15
C VAL A 159 4.02 1.73 -15.54
N PHE A 160 5.05 0.88 -15.62
CA PHE A 160 4.89 -0.55 -15.92
C PHE A 160 4.00 -1.28 -14.89
N LEU A 161 4.19 -1.04 -13.59
CA LEU A 161 3.29 -1.56 -12.54
C LEU A 161 1.85 -1.07 -12.72
N CYS A 162 1.67 0.19 -13.12
CA CYS A 162 0.36 0.81 -13.35
C CYS A 162 -0.35 0.34 -14.64
N THR A 163 0.38 0.06 -15.73
CA THR A 163 -0.21 -0.15 -17.07
C THR A 163 -0.05 -1.55 -17.65
N SER A 164 0.93 -2.35 -17.23
CA SER A 164 1.26 -3.62 -17.87
C SER A 164 0.17 -4.69 -17.69
N ALA A 165 -0.13 -5.45 -18.75
CA ALA A 165 -0.99 -6.64 -18.70
C ALA A 165 -0.42 -7.75 -17.79
N ARG A 166 0.87 -7.72 -17.44
CA ARG A 166 1.49 -8.61 -16.44
C ARG A 166 0.74 -8.61 -15.10
N TYR A 167 0.10 -7.50 -14.74
CA TYR A 167 -0.66 -7.33 -13.50
C TYR A 167 -2.17 -7.11 -13.75
N ALA A 168 -2.70 -7.68 -14.84
CA ALA A 168 -4.13 -7.65 -15.13
C ALA A 168 -4.84 -8.87 -14.51
N ASP A 169 -5.99 -8.63 -13.91
CA ASP A 169 -6.99 -9.66 -13.63
C ASP A 169 -7.40 -10.33 -14.96
N GLY A 170 -7.24 -11.65 -15.06
CA GLY A 170 -7.48 -12.42 -16.29
C GLY A 170 -6.58 -12.10 -17.50
N GLY A 171 -5.58 -11.22 -17.37
CA GLY A 171 -4.55 -10.98 -18.40
C GLY A 171 -4.92 -10.10 -19.60
N VAL A 172 -6.12 -9.48 -19.65
CA VAL A 172 -6.65 -8.82 -20.87
C VAL A 172 -6.86 -7.29 -20.77
N ASP A 173 -6.19 -6.61 -19.82
CA ASP A 173 -6.37 -5.16 -19.59
C ASP A 173 -5.03 -4.43 -19.40
N GLY A 174 -4.87 -3.26 -20.04
CA GLY A 174 -3.62 -2.49 -20.07
C GLY A 174 -2.76 -2.67 -21.33
N THR A 175 -1.46 -2.34 -21.23
CA THR A 175 -0.50 -2.46 -22.34
C THR A 175 -0.10 -3.92 -22.55
N LEU A 176 0.02 -4.33 -23.82
CA LEU A 176 0.43 -5.69 -24.21
C LEU A 176 1.67 -6.18 -23.45
N LEU A 177 1.64 -7.46 -23.10
CA LEU A 177 2.76 -8.15 -22.49
C LEU A 177 3.94 -8.21 -23.49
N LEU A 178 5.11 -7.71 -23.07
CA LEU A 178 6.30 -7.73 -23.92
C LEU A 178 6.84 -9.15 -24.08
N GLU A 179 7.48 -9.42 -25.21
CA GLU A 179 8.08 -10.73 -25.51
C GLU A 179 9.10 -11.12 -24.44
N GLY A 180 8.99 -12.36 -23.94
CA GLY A 180 9.82 -12.87 -22.84
C GLY A 180 9.31 -12.56 -21.42
N LEU A 181 8.21 -11.80 -21.26
CA LEU A 181 7.57 -11.61 -19.95
C LEU A 181 6.41 -12.59 -19.72
N GLU A 182 6.37 -13.19 -18.53
CA GLU A 182 5.22 -13.96 -18.05
C GLU A 182 4.17 -13.06 -17.36
N ILE A 183 2.92 -13.54 -17.30
CA ILE A 183 1.87 -13.02 -16.43
C ILE A 183 2.29 -13.14 -14.96
N GLY A 184 2.03 -12.11 -14.17
CA GLY A 184 2.37 -12.06 -12.76
C GLY A 184 1.61 -13.10 -11.94
N LYS A 185 2.27 -13.65 -10.92
CA LYS A 185 1.67 -14.56 -9.93
C LYS A 185 1.25 -13.76 -8.70
N GLY A 186 0.01 -13.96 -8.28
CA GLY A 186 -0.60 -13.23 -7.16
C GLY A 186 -0.13 -13.70 -5.78
N VAL A 187 -0.70 -13.09 -4.75
CA VAL A 187 -0.44 -13.45 -3.34
C VAL A 187 -1.01 -14.81 -2.91
N ASP A 188 -1.82 -15.42 -3.78
CA ASP A 188 -2.30 -16.80 -3.75
C ASP A 188 -1.40 -17.78 -4.56
N GLY A 189 -0.43 -17.28 -5.33
CA GLY A 189 0.40 -18.04 -6.26
C GLY A 189 -0.25 -18.36 -7.62
N ILE A 190 -1.41 -17.78 -7.94
CA ILE A 190 -2.14 -17.99 -9.21
C ILE A 190 -1.76 -16.87 -10.20
N GLU A 191 -1.58 -17.23 -11.48
CA GLU A 191 -1.30 -16.28 -12.55
C GLU A 191 -2.55 -15.42 -12.84
N GLY A 192 -2.38 -14.09 -12.87
CA GLY A 192 -3.50 -13.18 -13.15
C GLY A 192 -4.53 -13.04 -12.02
N SER A 193 -4.21 -13.44 -10.79
CA SER A 193 -5.05 -13.36 -9.57
C SER A 193 -5.62 -11.97 -9.22
N GLY A 194 -5.06 -10.90 -9.80
CA GLY A 194 -5.50 -9.52 -9.59
C GLY A 194 -4.86 -8.79 -8.40
N VAL A 195 -4.35 -9.51 -7.39
CA VAL A 195 -3.59 -8.91 -6.28
C VAL A 195 -2.17 -9.48 -6.19
N PHE A 196 -1.19 -8.58 -6.30
CA PHE A 196 0.22 -8.89 -6.45
C PHE A 196 1.05 -8.20 -5.37
N SER A 197 2.01 -8.91 -4.79
CA SER A 197 3.07 -8.35 -3.95
C SER A 197 4.41 -8.71 -4.58
N VAL A 198 5.21 -7.67 -4.87
CA VAL A 198 6.44 -7.76 -5.66
C VAL A 198 7.54 -6.90 -5.04
N ASP A 199 8.79 -7.26 -5.33
CA ASP A 199 9.99 -6.51 -4.91
C ASP A 199 10.20 -5.23 -5.74
N GLU A 200 11.32 -4.52 -5.52
CA GLU A 200 11.64 -3.30 -6.27
C GLU A 200 11.86 -3.52 -7.78
N LYS A 201 12.07 -4.77 -8.21
CA LYS A 201 12.28 -5.19 -9.61
C LYS A 201 10.98 -5.62 -10.31
N GLY A 202 9.89 -5.81 -9.55
CA GLY A 202 8.66 -6.41 -10.08
C GLY A 202 8.71 -7.94 -10.12
N GLU A 203 9.59 -8.55 -9.32
CA GLU A 203 9.63 -9.99 -9.12
C GLU A 203 8.70 -10.44 -8.00
N TYR A 204 8.10 -11.61 -8.18
CA TYR A 204 7.09 -12.18 -7.30
C TYR A 204 7.73 -12.66 -5.98
N ALA A 205 7.10 -12.27 -4.85
CA ALA A 205 7.57 -12.52 -3.48
C ALA A 205 7.76 -14.00 -3.09
N GLY A 206 7.33 -14.93 -3.93
CA GLY A 206 7.68 -16.34 -3.82
C GLY A 206 6.85 -17.16 -2.84
N PRO A 207 7.13 -18.48 -2.73
CA PRO A 207 6.29 -19.42 -1.98
C PRO A 207 6.14 -19.12 -0.49
N LYS A 208 7.06 -18.35 0.11
CA LYS A 208 6.98 -17.95 1.52
C LYS A 208 5.77 -17.05 1.79
N LEU A 209 5.56 -16.04 0.94
CA LEU A 209 4.40 -15.14 1.06
C LEU A 209 3.10 -15.91 0.85
N VAL A 210 3.01 -16.70 -0.22
CA VAL A 210 1.80 -17.47 -0.56
C VAL A 210 1.41 -18.43 0.56
N ASN A 211 2.39 -19.08 1.21
CA ASN A 211 2.12 -19.95 2.36
C ASN A 211 1.65 -19.16 3.58
N LEU A 212 2.18 -17.95 3.83
CA LEU A 212 1.76 -17.07 4.92
C LEU A 212 0.34 -16.54 4.70
N VAL A 213 0.02 -16.06 3.49
CA VAL A 213 -1.32 -15.54 3.13
C VAL A 213 -2.36 -16.65 3.24
N LYS A 214 -2.08 -17.85 2.71
CA LYS A 214 -2.95 -19.03 2.88
C LYS A 214 -3.11 -19.49 4.33
N GLU A 215 -2.19 -19.11 5.22
CA GLU A 215 -2.34 -19.35 6.66
C GLU A 215 -3.20 -18.27 7.34
N MET A 216 -3.07 -17.00 6.94
CA MET A 216 -3.93 -15.90 7.37
C MET A 216 -5.40 -16.10 6.94
N GLU A 217 -5.62 -16.54 5.69
CA GLU A 217 -6.93 -16.96 5.18
C GLU A 217 -7.54 -18.08 6.03
N ARG A 218 -6.80 -19.18 6.27
CA ARG A 218 -7.25 -20.28 7.14
C ARG A 218 -7.49 -19.84 8.60
N ARG A 219 -6.88 -18.75 9.06
CA ARG A 219 -7.11 -18.16 10.38
C ARG A 219 -8.26 -17.14 10.40
N GLY A 220 -8.94 -16.89 9.28
CA GLY A 220 -10.01 -15.89 9.17
C GLY A 220 -9.50 -14.47 9.46
N GLU A 221 -8.29 -14.15 9.01
CA GLU A 221 -7.65 -12.86 9.28
C GLU A 221 -7.95 -11.80 8.23
N VAL A 222 -8.41 -12.21 7.04
CA VAL A 222 -8.92 -11.31 6.00
C VAL A 222 -10.17 -10.58 6.51
N GLU A 223 -11.13 -11.31 7.08
CA GLU A 223 -12.36 -10.77 7.65
C GLU A 223 -12.08 -9.87 8.87
N LYS A 224 -11.14 -10.26 9.73
CA LYS A 224 -10.72 -9.45 10.88
C LYS A 224 -10.09 -8.13 10.45
N VAL A 225 -9.18 -8.15 9.48
CA VAL A 225 -8.60 -6.93 8.91
C VAL A 225 -9.69 -6.08 8.23
N GLY A 226 -10.60 -6.71 7.48
CA GLY A 226 -11.76 -6.04 6.89
C GLY A 226 -12.62 -5.32 7.94
N MET A 227 -12.96 -5.99 9.05
CA MET A 227 -13.73 -5.39 10.16
C MET A 227 -12.97 -4.24 10.85
N MET A 228 -11.68 -4.42 11.15
CA MET A 228 -10.82 -3.40 11.78
C MET A 228 -10.63 -2.15 10.91
N LEU A 229 -10.72 -2.29 9.58
CA LEU A 229 -10.65 -1.18 8.62
C LEU A 229 -12.03 -0.55 8.35
N ALA A 230 -13.11 -1.32 8.43
CA ALA A 230 -14.47 -0.87 8.07
C ALA A 230 -15.33 -0.37 9.25
N GLY A 231 -14.99 -0.66 10.51
CA GLY A 231 -15.85 -0.34 11.64
C GLY A 231 -15.19 -0.22 13.01
N GLY A 232 -15.94 0.35 13.96
CA GLY A 232 -15.55 0.42 15.38
C GLY A 232 -14.46 1.47 15.67
N SER A 233 -13.19 1.06 15.59
CA SER A 233 -12.07 1.73 16.26
C SER A 233 -11.92 3.21 15.91
N MET A 234 -12.12 3.60 14.65
CA MET A 234 -11.96 5.00 14.24
C MET A 234 -13.05 5.91 14.82
N LYS A 235 -14.27 5.39 15.03
CA LYS A 235 -15.37 6.15 15.62
C LYS A 235 -15.35 6.10 17.15
N ALA A 236 -14.81 5.03 17.74
CA ALA A 236 -14.57 4.93 19.18
C ALA A 236 -13.43 5.86 19.64
N MET A 237 -12.28 5.86 18.95
CA MET A 237 -11.15 6.76 19.26
C MET A 237 -11.52 8.25 19.10
N LEU A 238 -12.47 8.58 18.21
CA LEU A 238 -13.00 9.94 18.04
C LEU A 238 -14.24 10.24 18.93
N LEU A 239 -14.58 9.35 19.87
CA LEU A 239 -15.63 9.54 20.89
C LEU A 239 -15.11 9.36 22.33
N GLU A 240 -13.83 9.04 22.50
CA GLU A 240 -13.10 9.03 23.79
C GLU A 240 -12.03 10.15 23.85
N LEU A 241 -12.24 11.21 23.06
CA LEU A 241 -11.51 12.50 23.04
C LEU A 241 -12.51 13.66 23.19
#